data_AF-A0A1F7X592-F1
#
_entry.id   AF-A0A1F7X592-F1
#
_cell.length_a   1.000
_cell.length_b   1.000
_cell.length_c   1.000
_cell.angle_alpha   90.00
_cell.angle_beta   90.00
_cell.angle_gamma   90.00
#
_symmetry.space_group_name_H-M   'P 1'
#
loop_
_entity.id
_entity.type
_entity.pdbx_description
1 polymer ?
#
loop_
_entity_poly.entity_id
_entity_poly.type
_entity_poly.pdbx_seq_one_letter_code
_entity_poly.pdbx_strand_id
1 'polypeptide(L)'
;MTLILTAICDDDICVCADTRYEDKKYQEGFRDGFDKICKFNSCPLIIFNHGGNQFNGKYWDFYCQEYEKLGSWKGKGLELISKDFQEFIEPIVVQQLRININAAPNNSYFKNSGFVLCGKNYQNGNYEVYEFYWDPQPKLNRWSGKQLIGTGTGYERYLKNDINSLVKLDNFNHIQIKNELERLFFIAKERKKAKEREDPNGGKEFSDDCIVKSVMD
;
A
#
# COMPACT_ATOMS: atom_id res chain seq x y z
N MET A 1 0.96 7.26 10.12
CA MET A 1 1.41 5.85 9.93
C MET A 1 0.28 5.12 9.19
N THR A 2 0.52 3.89 8.70
CA THR A 2 -0.36 3.24 7.73
C THR A 2 -0.46 1.73 8.01
N LEU A 3 -1.63 1.14 7.75
CA LEU A 3 -1.88 -0.30 7.67
C LEU A 3 -2.46 -0.60 6.28
N ILE A 4 -1.73 -1.37 5.48
CA ILE A 4 -2.24 -1.91 4.21
C ILE A 4 -2.03 -3.42 4.22
N LEU A 5 -3.10 -4.15 3.88
CA LEU A 5 -3.14 -5.59 3.75
C LEU A 5 -3.54 -5.92 2.31
N THR A 6 -2.77 -6.76 1.65
CA THR A 6 -3.00 -7.20 0.27
C THR A 6 -3.08 -8.71 0.23
N ALA A 7 -4.02 -9.26 -0.52
CA ALA A 7 -4.11 -10.70 -0.69
C ALA A 7 -4.36 -11.06 -2.14
N ILE A 8 -3.66 -12.10 -2.59
CA ILE A 8 -3.72 -12.65 -3.95
C ILE A 8 -4.52 -13.96 -3.88
N CYS A 9 -5.57 -14.11 -4.70
CA CYS A 9 -6.24 -15.39 -4.97
C CYS A 9 -6.09 -15.80 -6.44
N ASP A 10 -6.71 -16.93 -6.82
CA ASP A 10 -6.68 -17.43 -8.20
C ASP A 10 -7.35 -16.47 -9.19
N ASP A 11 -8.37 -15.76 -8.74
CA ASP A 11 -9.28 -14.97 -9.57
C ASP A 11 -9.21 -13.46 -9.34
N ASP A 12 -8.48 -12.97 -8.33
CA ASP A 12 -8.39 -11.54 -8.00
C ASP A 12 -7.19 -11.17 -7.11
N ILE A 13 -7.00 -9.86 -6.89
CA ILE A 13 -6.22 -9.30 -5.78
C ILE A 13 -7.13 -8.34 -5.01
N CYS A 14 -7.19 -8.49 -3.69
CA CYS A 14 -7.86 -7.53 -2.82
C CYS A 14 -6.83 -6.74 -2.01
N VAL A 15 -7.07 -5.44 -1.85
CA VAL A 15 -6.27 -4.53 -1.04
C VAL A 15 -7.18 -3.86 -0.03
N CYS A 16 -6.82 -3.95 1.25
CA CYS A 16 -7.47 -3.32 2.38
C CYS A 16 -6.52 -2.29 2.98
N ALA A 17 -6.91 -1.02 3.02
CA ALA A 17 -6.07 0.06 3.51
C ALA A 17 -6.81 0.95 4.51
N ASP A 18 -6.11 1.38 5.56
CA ASP A 18 -6.63 2.41 6.46
C ASP A 18 -6.74 3.78 5.75
N THR A 19 -7.58 4.67 6.26
CA THR A 19 -7.86 5.96 5.60
C THR A 19 -7.14 7.17 6.20
N ARG A 20 -6.19 6.96 7.12
CA ARG A 20 -5.53 8.04 7.87
C ARG A 20 -4.48 8.75 7.05
N TYR A 21 -4.48 10.08 7.07
CA TYR A 21 -3.44 10.90 6.45
C TYR A 21 -3.00 12.05 7.36
N GLU A 22 -1.83 12.59 7.07
CA GLU A 22 -1.29 13.77 7.76
C GLU A 22 -1.86 15.05 7.13
N ASP A 23 -2.56 15.88 7.91
CA ASP A 23 -3.04 17.17 7.46
C ASP A 23 -2.17 18.30 8.05
N LYS A 24 -1.23 18.79 7.22
CA LYS A 24 -0.28 19.86 7.58
C LYS A 24 -0.95 21.19 7.97
N LYS A 25 -2.27 21.35 7.75
CA LYS A 25 -3.02 22.54 8.21
C LYS A 25 -3.30 22.52 9.72
N TYR A 26 -3.07 21.38 10.39
CA TYR A 26 -3.31 21.21 11.81
C TYR A 26 -1.99 20.84 12.51
N GLN A 27 -1.64 21.58 13.58
CA GLN A 27 -0.36 21.43 14.30
C GLN A 27 -0.06 19.99 14.79
N GLU A 28 -1.08 19.14 14.95
CA GLU A 28 -0.96 17.71 15.27
C GLU A 28 -1.95 16.80 14.50
N GLY A 29 -2.62 17.32 13.46
CA GLY A 29 -3.88 16.74 12.99
C GLY A 29 -3.70 15.65 11.95
N PHE A 30 -3.60 14.40 12.39
CA PHE A 30 -4.01 13.28 11.54
C PHE A 30 -5.52 13.34 11.32
N ARG A 31 -5.96 12.99 10.11
CA ARG A 31 -7.37 12.88 9.74
C ARG A 31 -7.62 11.54 9.07
N ASP A 32 -8.85 11.09 9.13
CA ASP A 32 -9.31 9.92 8.40
C ASP A 32 -10.14 10.38 7.18
N GLY A 33 -10.15 9.56 6.12
CA GLY A 33 -10.94 9.81 4.91
C GLY A 33 -10.15 9.98 3.62
N PHE A 34 -8.83 9.74 3.64
CA PHE A 34 -8.01 9.70 2.43
C PHE A 34 -7.98 8.27 1.87
N ASP A 35 -8.38 8.12 0.61
CA ASP A 35 -8.33 6.85 -0.09
C ASP A 35 -6.89 6.50 -0.45
N LYS A 36 -6.36 5.45 0.18
CA LYS A 36 -4.98 5.01 -0.05
C LYS A 36 -4.82 4.00 -1.20
N ILE A 37 -5.86 3.79 -2.01
CA ILE A 37 -5.84 2.79 -3.07
C ILE A 37 -6.24 3.46 -4.38
N CYS A 38 -5.28 3.65 -5.29
CA CYS A 38 -5.56 4.14 -6.63
C CYS A 38 -5.91 2.96 -7.55
N LYS A 39 -7.18 2.84 -7.92
CA LYS A 39 -7.65 1.82 -8.87
C LYS A 39 -7.81 2.44 -10.25
N PHE A 40 -7.25 1.78 -11.25
CA PHE A 40 -7.31 2.24 -12.63
C PHE A 40 -8.66 1.80 -13.22
N ASN A 41 -9.32 2.69 -13.94
CA ASN A 41 -10.66 2.44 -14.49
C ASN A 41 -10.62 1.61 -15.77
N SER A 42 -9.52 1.69 -16.50
CA SER A 42 -9.38 1.07 -17.83
C SER A 42 -8.39 -0.10 -17.86
N CYS A 43 -7.91 -0.54 -16.69
CA CYS A 43 -6.94 -1.62 -16.52
C CYS A 43 -7.22 -2.36 -15.19
N PRO A 44 -7.09 -3.69 -15.13
CA PRO A 44 -7.08 -4.44 -13.86
C PRO A 44 -5.76 -4.17 -13.12
N LEU A 45 -5.62 -2.95 -12.61
CA LEU A 45 -4.45 -2.44 -11.91
C LEU A 45 -4.88 -1.59 -10.72
N ILE A 46 -4.31 -1.93 -9.57
CA ILE A 46 -4.32 -1.12 -8.36
C ILE A 46 -2.88 -0.67 -8.09
N ILE A 47 -2.71 0.59 -7.74
CA ILE A 47 -1.46 1.15 -7.22
C ILE A 47 -1.73 1.77 -5.85
N PHE A 48 -0.87 1.49 -4.88
CA PHE A 48 -0.88 2.17 -3.60
C PHE A 48 0.53 2.50 -3.12
N ASN A 49 0.64 3.40 -2.15
CA ASN A 49 1.90 3.78 -1.52
C ASN A 49 1.89 3.42 -0.02
N HIS A 50 3.05 2.98 0.47
CA HIS A 50 3.34 2.96 1.90
C HIS A 50 4.65 3.72 2.14
N GLY A 51 4.57 4.83 2.89
CA GLY A 51 5.73 5.69 3.18
C GLY A 51 5.40 7.16 2.97
N GLY A 52 6.30 7.89 2.31
CA GLY A 52 6.12 9.30 2.00
C GLY A 52 4.80 9.58 1.26
N ASN A 53 3.87 10.26 1.93
CA ASN A 53 2.54 10.52 1.37
C ASN A 53 2.52 11.65 0.32
N GLN A 54 3.55 12.50 0.31
CA GLN A 54 3.62 13.68 -0.56
C GLN A 54 4.97 13.78 -1.25
N PHE A 55 4.93 14.10 -2.54
CA PHE A 55 6.09 14.40 -3.37
C PHE A 55 5.84 15.71 -4.10
N ASN A 56 6.79 16.65 -4.04
CA ASN A 56 6.67 17.98 -4.68
C ASN A 56 5.33 18.70 -4.40
N GLY A 57 4.83 18.58 -3.16
CA GLY A 57 3.56 19.21 -2.74
C GLY A 57 2.29 18.55 -3.28
N LYS A 58 2.38 17.39 -3.94
CA LYS A 58 1.26 16.56 -4.38
C LYS A 58 1.22 15.27 -3.59
N TYR A 59 0.02 14.76 -3.31
CA TYR A 59 -0.11 13.42 -2.74
C TYR A 59 0.27 12.36 -3.79
N TRP A 60 0.65 11.17 -3.33
CA TRP A 60 1.14 10.12 -4.23
C TRP A 60 0.09 9.63 -5.25
N ASP A 61 -1.20 9.71 -4.90
CA ASP A 61 -2.33 9.31 -5.73
C ASP A 61 -2.49 10.20 -6.97
N PHE A 62 -2.08 11.47 -6.89
CA PHE A 62 -1.98 12.37 -8.04
C PHE A 62 -1.11 11.76 -9.15
N TYR A 63 0.03 11.18 -8.79
CA TYR A 63 0.95 10.59 -9.78
C TYR A 63 0.37 9.32 -10.41
N CYS A 64 -0.43 8.57 -9.67
CA CYS A 64 -1.13 7.41 -10.22
C CYS A 64 -2.18 7.85 -11.25
N GLN A 65 -2.91 8.93 -10.98
CA GLN A 65 -3.87 9.52 -11.94
C GLN A 65 -3.18 10.07 -13.18
N GLU A 66 -2.04 10.75 -13.04
CA GLU A 66 -1.26 11.23 -14.19
C GLU A 66 -0.72 10.07 -15.03
N TYR A 67 -0.22 9.02 -14.38
CA TYR A 67 0.22 7.81 -15.09
C TYR A 67 -0.93 7.10 -15.81
N GLU A 68 -2.12 7.01 -15.21
CA GLU A 68 -3.30 6.44 -15.86
C GLU A 68 -3.62 7.18 -17.18
N LYS A 69 -3.56 8.52 -17.17
CA LYS A 69 -3.82 9.37 -18.35
C LYS A 69 -2.84 9.16 -19.49
N LEU A 70 -1.59 8.77 -19.21
CA LEU A 70 -0.61 8.47 -20.26
C LEU A 70 -1.03 7.29 -21.13
N GLY A 71 -1.81 6.34 -20.58
CA GLY A 71 -2.25 5.14 -21.29
C GLY A 71 -1.12 4.20 -21.71
N SER A 72 0.10 4.43 -21.22
CA SER A 72 1.33 3.67 -21.56
C SER A 72 1.24 2.20 -21.15
N TRP A 73 0.34 1.86 -20.23
CA TRP A 73 0.10 0.53 -19.68
C TRP A 73 -0.78 -0.37 -20.58
N LYS A 74 -1.47 0.19 -21.59
CA LYS A 74 -2.43 -0.58 -22.41
C LYS A 74 -1.76 -1.75 -23.13
N GLY A 75 -2.30 -2.96 -22.94
CA GLY A 75 -1.83 -4.19 -23.58
C GLY A 75 -0.49 -4.72 -23.07
N LYS A 76 0.08 -4.14 -22.01
CA LYS A 76 1.33 -4.59 -21.39
C LYS A 76 1.05 -5.54 -20.22
N GLY A 77 1.96 -6.50 -20.01
CA GLY A 77 1.96 -7.30 -18.78
C GLY A 77 2.40 -6.48 -17.57
N LEU A 78 2.03 -6.92 -16.36
CA LEU A 78 2.28 -6.17 -15.13
C LEU A 78 3.77 -5.87 -14.91
N GLU A 79 4.68 -6.76 -15.31
CA GLU A 79 6.13 -6.52 -15.22
C GLU A 79 6.59 -5.30 -16.03
N LEU A 80 6.04 -5.09 -17.22
CA LEU A 80 6.39 -3.93 -18.05
C LEU A 80 5.72 -2.67 -17.51
N ILE A 81 4.46 -2.77 -17.08
CA ILE A 81 3.75 -1.66 -16.42
C ILE A 81 4.52 -1.21 -15.19
N SER A 82 5.05 -2.15 -14.39
CA SER A 82 5.76 -1.83 -13.18
C SER A 82 7.09 -1.13 -13.46
N LYS A 83 7.87 -1.58 -14.44
CA LYS A 83 9.08 -0.88 -14.89
C LYS A 83 8.77 0.52 -15.43
N ASP A 84 7.77 0.65 -16.30
CA ASP A 84 7.35 1.94 -16.85
C ASP A 84 6.91 2.92 -15.75
N PHE A 85 6.17 2.44 -14.75
CA PHE A 85 5.75 3.26 -13.62
C PHE A 85 6.94 3.64 -12.73
N GLN A 86 7.87 2.72 -12.48
CA GLN A 86 9.11 3.00 -11.75
C GLN A 86 9.88 4.13 -12.43
N GLU A 87 10.14 4.03 -13.73
CA GLU A 87 10.85 5.06 -14.50
C GLU A 87 10.12 6.42 -14.45
N PHE A 88 8.79 6.40 -14.47
CA PHE A 88 7.96 7.61 -14.36
C PHE A 88 8.08 8.30 -12.99
N ILE A 89 8.04 7.53 -11.89
CA ILE A 89 7.94 8.09 -10.52
C ILE A 89 9.28 8.27 -9.82
N GLU A 90 10.30 7.50 -10.19
CA GLU A 90 11.59 7.44 -9.50
C GLU A 90 12.32 8.79 -9.39
N PRO A 91 12.41 9.63 -10.45
CA PRO A 91 13.05 10.94 -10.33
C PRO A 91 12.40 11.82 -9.25
N ILE A 92 11.07 11.75 -9.13
CA ILE A 92 10.27 12.52 -8.19
C ILE A 92 10.50 12.01 -6.75
N VAL A 93 10.45 10.68 -6.57
CA VAL A 93 10.70 10.04 -5.26
C VAL A 93 12.11 10.34 -4.77
N VAL A 94 13.13 10.11 -5.61
CA VAL A 94 14.53 10.34 -5.24
C VAL A 94 14.78 11.79 -4.86
N GLN A 95 14.21 12.75 -5.60
CA GLN A 95 14.32 14.17 -5.26
C GLN A 95 13.69 14.47 -3.90
N GLN A 96 12.47 13.97 -3.64
CA GLN A 96 11.78 14.21 -2.37
C GLN A 96 12.50 13.56 -1.19
N LEU A 97 13.01 12.35 -1.35
CA LEU A 97 13.78 11.66 -0.31
C LEU A 97 15.05 12.42 0.03
N ARG A 98 15.77 12.99 -0.95
CA ARG A 98 16.92 13.86 -0.71
C ARG A 98 16.55 15.10 0.10
N ILE A 99 15.44 15.76 -0.24
CA ILE A 99 14.94 16.92 0.52
C ILE A 99 14.66 16.52 1.98
N ASN A 100 13.96 15.41 2.19
CA ASN A 100 13.60 14.92 3.52
C ASN A 100 14.83 14.54 4.36
N ILE A 101 15.81 13.85 3.76
CA ILE A 101 17.07 13.47 4.40
C ILE A 101 17.82 14.72 4.89
N ASN A 102 17.86 15.78 4.07
CA ASN A 102 18.55 17.02 4.43
C ASN A 102 17.80 17.84 5.49
N ALA A 103 16.46 17.86 5.44
CA ALA A 103 15.64 18.64 6.38
C ALA A 103 15.51 17.99 7.76
N ALA A 104 15.52 16.65 7.83
CA ALA A 104 15.35 15.90 9.08
C ALA A 104 16.30 14.68 9.14
N PRO A 105 17.62 14.90 9.27
CA PRO A 105 18.63 13.84 9.15
C PRO A 105 18.52 12.75 10.21
N ASN A 106 17.87 13.00 11.33
CA ASN A 106 17.66 12.01 12.39
C ASN A 106 16.28 11.33 12.37
N ASN A 107 15.41 11.66 11.40
CA ASN A 107 14.08 11.09 11.31
C ASN A 107 14.01 10.04 10.19
N SER A 108 13.99 8.76 10.57
CA SER A 108 13.95 7.63 9.62
C SER A 108 12.62 7.53 8.86
N TYR A 109 11.51 8.05 9.42
CA TYR A 109 10.18 7.91 8.82
C TYR A 109 10.00 8.65 7.51
N PHE A 110 10.83 9.66 7.22
CA PHE A 110 10.74 10.44 5.99
C PHE A 110 11.77 10.03 4.92
N LYS A 111 12.54 8.96 5.18
CA LYS A 111 13.65 8.52 4.32
C LYS A 111 13.30 7.36 3.40
N ASN A 112 12.07 6.85 3.49
CA ASN A 112 11.62 5.77 2.64
C ASN A 112 10.29 6.08 1.94
N SER A 113 10.09 5.38 0.83
CA SER A 113 8.82 5.36 0.10
C SER A 113 8.68 4.01 -0.57
N GLY A 114 7.48 3.45 -0.58
CA GLY A 114 7.16 2.21 -1.27
C GLY A 114 5.95 2.39 -2.16
N PHE A 115 6.05 2.02 -3.44
CA PHE A 115 4.90 1.90 -4.33
C PHE A 115 4.64 0.42 -4.63
N VAL A 116 3.39 0.00 -4.48
CA VAL A 116 2.97 -1.37 -4.75
C VAL A 116 1.97 -1.36 -5.89
N LEU A 117 2.22 -2.20 -6.88
CA LEU A 117 1.36 -2.41 -8.04
C LEU A 117 0.81 -3.82 -7.99
N CYS A 118 -0.52 -3.92 -8.01
CA CYS A 118 -1.28 -5.15 -7.99
C CYS A 118 -2.08 -5.26 -9.28
N GLY A 119 -1.90 -6.32 -10.06
CA GLY A 119 -2.67 -6.47 -11.28
C GLY A 119 -2.57 -7.84 -11.91
N LYS A 120 -3.22 -7.96 -13.07
CA LYS A 120 -3.20 -9.18 -13.86
C LYS A 120 -2.09 -9.13 -14.91
N ASN A 121 -1.28 -10.18 -14.97
CA ASN A 121 -0.33 -10.36 -16.05
C ASN A 121 -1.02 -11.04 -17.24
N TYR A 122 -1.24 -10.28 -18.31
CA TYR A 122 -1.93 -10.78 -19.50
C TYR A 122 -1.21 -11.91 -20.23
N GLN A 123 0.10 -12.07 -20.03
CA GLN A 123 0.87 -13.11 -20.73
C GLN A 123 0.65 -14.51 -20.15
N ASN A 124 0.44 -14.61 -18.84
CA ASN A 124 0.27 -15.89 -18.14
C ASN A 124 -1.08 -16.03 -17.43
N GLY A 125 -1.91 -14.97 -17.41
CA GLY A 125 -3.22 -14.93 -16.77
C GLY A 125 -3.19 -14.82 -15.24
N ASN A 126 -2.02 -14.77 -14.62
CA ASN A 126 -1.86 -14.77 -13.17
C ASN A 126 -1.99 -13.36 -12.59
N TYR A 127 -2.40 -13.30 -11.34
CA TYR A 127 -2.32 -12.11 -10.51
C TYR A 127 -0.95 -11.99 -9.86
N GLU A 128 -0.38 -10.80 -9.94
CA GLU A 128 0.98 -10.53 -9.49
C GLU A 128 1.01 -9.20 -8.71
N VAL A 129 1.97 -9.10 -7.80
CA VAL A 129 2.24 -7.88 -7.02
C VAL A 129 3.72 -7.52 -7.14
N TYR A 130 4.00 -6.27 -7.46
CA TYR A 130 5.33 -5.69 -7.52
C TYR A 130 5.43 -4.54 -6.52
N GLU A 131 6.44 -4.54 -5.66
CA GLU A 131 6.75 -3.42 -4.77
C GLU A 131 8.11 -2.82 -5.13
N PHE A 132 8.10 -1.51 -5.34
CA PHE A 132 9.29 -0.69 -5.43
C PHE A 132 9.47 0.03 -4.11
N TYR A 133 10.54 -0.28 -3.39
CA TYR A 133 10.85 0.31 -2.11
C TYR A 133 12.16 1.10 -2.19
N TRP A 134 12.09 2.41 -1.99
CA TRP A 134 13.25 3.29 -1.96
C TRP A 134 13.69 3.52 -0.52
N ASP A 135 14.92 3.09 -0.19
CA ASP A 135 15.57 3.33 1.11
C ASP A 135 17.10 3.33 0.93
N PRO A 136 17.69 4.53 0.89
CA PRO A 136 18.54 5.14 -0.17
C PRO A 136 18.92 4.37 -1.45
N GLN A 137 18.83 3.04 -1.46
CA GLN A 137 18.93 2.19 -2.64
C GLN A 137 17.54 1.61 -2.94
N PRO A 138 17.10 1.59 -4.21
CA PRO A 138 15.84 0.96 -4.58
C PRO A 138 15.92 -0.57 -4.40
N LYS A 139 14.85 -1.14 -3.88
CA LYS A 139 14.62 -2.59 -3.78
C LYS A 139 13.35 -2.92 -4.57
N LEU A 140 13.39 -4.05 -5.27
CA LEU A 140 12.25 -4.60 -5.99
C LEU A 140 11.85 -5.93 -5.34
N ASN A 141 10.62 -5.99 -4.84
CA ASN A 141 10.01 -7.23 -4.38
C ASN A 141 8.90 -7.65 -5.35
N ARG A 142 8.77 -8.96 -5.57
CA ARG A 142 7.73 -9.54 -6.42
C ARG A 142 7.08 -10.69 -5.68
N TRP A 143 5.76 -10.73 -5.74
CA TRP A 143 4.94 -11.81 -5.22
C TRP A 143 3.96 -12.31 -6.28
N SER A 144 3.80 -13.63 -6.34
CA SER A 144 2.83 -14.30 -7.21
C SER A 144 2.29 -15.57 -6.54
N GLY A 145 1.12 -16.00 -6.95
CA GLY A 145 0.40 -17.10 -6.30
C GLY A 145 -0.28 -16.68 -5.01
N LYS A 146 -1.10 -17.57 -4.47
CA LYS A 146 -1.95 -17.31 -3.30
C LYS A 146 -1.12 -16.93 -2.08
N GLN A 147 -1.29 -15.71 -1.61
CA GLN A 147 -0.60 -15.22 -0.41
C GLN A 147 -1.20 -13.94 0.14
N LEU A 148 -0.86 -13.68 1.40
CA LEU A 148 -1.17 -12.45 2.12
C LEU A 148 0.12 -11.63 2.27
N ILE A 149 0.05 -10.35 1.97
CA ILE A 149 1.14 -9.37 1.99
C ILE A 149 0.69 -8.23 2.91
N GLY A 150 1.42 -8.00 3.99
CA GLY A 150 1.18 -6.87 4.89
C GLY A 150 2.26 -5.80 4.72
N THR A 151 1.88 -4.53 4.65
CA THR A 151 2.82 -3.40 4.61
C THR A 151 2.41 -2.29 5.59
N GLY A 152 3.41 -1.47 5.96
CA GLY A 152 3.24 -0.35 6.88
C GLY A 152 3.37 -0.72 8.37
N THR A 153 3.53 0.31 9.19
CA THR A 153 3.80 0.19 10.63
C THR A 153 2.70 -0.55 11.38
N GLY A 154 1.44 -0.39 10.97
CA GLY A 154 0.32 -1.08 11.60
C GLY A 154 0.43 -2.60 11.45
N TYR A 155 0.84 -3.06 10.25
CA TYR A 155 1.08 -4.48 10.02
C TYR A 155 2.22 -5.00 10.88
N GLU A 156 3.38 -4.33 10.82
CA GLU A 156 4.58 -4.76 11.54
C GLU A 156 4.35 -4.88 13.05
N ARG A 157 3.57 -3.97 13.62
CA ARG A 157 3.35 -3.89 15.07
C ARG A 157 2.24 -4.80 15.57
N TYR A 158 1.18 -4.98 14.77
CA TYR A 158 -0.06 -5.61 15.26
C TYR A 158 -0.38 -6.95 14.61
N LEU A 159 0.23 -7.31 13.48
CA LEU A 159 -0.16 -8.51 12.71
C LEU A 159 1.01 -9.37 12.21
N LYS A 160 2.25 -8.87 12.21
CA LYS A 160 3.43 -9.56 11.65
C LYS A 160 3.63 -11.00 12.14
N ASN A 161 3.27 -11.28 13.39
CA ASN A 161 3.42 -12.61 13.97
C ASN A 161 2.23 -13.55 13.66
N ASP A 162 1.10 -13.03 13.20
CA ASP A 162 -0.12 -13.82 12.94
C ASP A 162 -0.24 -14.25 11.48
N ILE A 163 0.35 -13.48 10.53
CA ILE A 163 0.23 -13.75 9.08
C ILE A 163 0.88 -15.08 8.67
N ASN A 164 1.92 -15.55 9.37
CA ASN A 164 2.55 -16.85 9.06
C ASN A 164 1.62 -18.06 9.30
N SER A 165 0.54 -17.90 10.08
CA SER A 165 -0.44 -18.97 10.33
C SER A 165 -1.54 -19.07 9.26
N LEU A 166 -1.72 -18.01 8.45
CA LEU A 166 -2.82 -17.86 7.48
C LEU A 166 -2.41 -18.19 6.04
N VAL A 167 -1.12 -18.50 5.80
CA VAL A 167 -0.57 -18.91 4.49
C VAL A 167 -1.12 -20.28 4.03
N LYS A 168 -1.86 -21.01 4.87
CA LYS A 168 -2.44 -22.34 4.57
C LYS A 168 -3.89 -22.29 4.07
N LEU A 169 -4.24 -21.28 3.28
CA LEU A 169 -5.60 -21.14 2.75
C LEU A 169 -5.63 -21.60 1.28
N ASP A 170 -5.67 -22.92 1.08
CA ASP A 170 -5.52 -23.54 -0.25
C ASP A 170 -6.66 -23.19 -1.23
N ASN A 171 -7.83 -22.70 -0.77
CA ASN A 171 -9.03 -22.53 -1.61
C ASN A 171 -9.89 -21.31 -1.23
N PHE A 172 -9.39 -20.08 -1.40
CA PHE A 172 -10.19 -18.86 -1.21
C PHE A 172 -10.50 -18.19 -2.55
N ASN A 173 -11.78 -17.89 -2.77
CA ASN A 173 -12.23 -16.98 -3.82
C ASN A 173 -12.18 -15.51 -3.35
N HIS A 174 -12.35 -14.57 -4.28
CA HIS A 174 -12.28 -13.12 -4.01
C HIS A 174 -13.18 -12.65 -2.83
N ILE A 175 -14.39 -13.20 -2.67
CA ILE A 175 -15.30 -12.85 -1.54
C ILE A 175 -14.67 -13.25 -0.21
N GLN A 176 -14.15 -14.47 -0.13
CA GLN A 176 -13.57 -14.97 1.12
C GLN A 176 -12.29 -14.21 1.48
N ILE A 177 -11.48 -13.85 0.49
CA ILE A 177 -10.28 -13.03 0.71
C ILE A 177 -10.65 -11.64 1.24
N LYS A 178 -11.65 -10.99 0.65
CA LYS A 178 -12.13 -9.68 1.11
C LYS A 178 -12.51 -9.72 2.60
N ASN A 179 -13.33 -10.69 2.99
CA ASN A 179 -13.76 -10.86 4.37
C ASN A 179 -12.58 -11.14 5.32
N GLU A 180 -11.57 -11.89 4.85
CA GLU A 180 -10.38 -12.19 5.65
C GLU A 180 -9.51 -10.93 5.86
N LEU A 181 -9.35 -10.10 4.83
CA LEU A 181 -8.66 -8.81 4.98
C LEU A 181 -9.37 -7.89 5.97
N GLU A 182 -10.71 -7.83 5.93
CA GLU A 182 -11.52 -7.06 6.89
C GLU A 182 -11.38 -7.61 8.31
N ARG A 183 -11.41 -8.94 8.47
CA ARG A 183 -11.19 -9.60 9.77
C ARG A 183 -9.82 -9.27 10.34
N LEU A 184 -8.77 -9.31 9.53
CA LEU A 184 -7.41 -8.97 9.95
C LEU A 184 -7.27 -7.49 10.31
N PHE A 185 -7.89 -6.60 9.54
CA PHE A 185 -7.95 -5.19 9.87
C PHE A 185 -8.63 -4.96 11.22
N PHE A 186 -9.75 -5.64 11.47
CA PHE A 186 -10.45 -5.59 12.75
C PHE A 186 -9.57 -6.06 13.92
N ILE A 187 -8.84 -7.16 13.76
CA ILE A 187 -7.89 -7.64 14.78
C ILE A 187 -6.81 -6.59 15.06
N ALA A 188 -6.23 -5.98 14.03
CA ALA A 188 -5.23 -4.93 14.21
C ALA A 188 -5.82 -3.73 14.96
N LYS A 189 -7.05 -3.32 14.61
CA LYS A 189 -7.78 -2.23 15.27
C LYS A 189 -7.99 -2.50 16.75
N GLU A 190 -8.46 -3.69 17.12
CA GLU A 190 -8.69 -4.02 18.53
C GLU A 190 -7.39 -4.05 19.33
N ARG A 191 -6.30 -4.54 18.74
CA ARG A 191 -4.96 -4.52 19.37
C ARG A 191 -4.42 -3.11 19.53
N LYS A 192 -4.62 -2.23 18.53
CA LYS A 192 -4.30 -0.81 18.61
C LYS A 192 -5.06 -0.15 19.77
N LYS A 193 -6.38 -0.37 19.86
CA LYS A 193 -7.22 0.17 20.94
C LYS A 193 -6.84 -0.30 22.33
N ALA A 194 -6.43 -1.57 22.46
CA ALA A 194 -5.91 -2.06 23.73
C ALA A 194 -4.65 -1.28 24.15
N LYS A 195 -3.74 -1.04 23.19
CA LYS A 195 -2.52 -0.28 23.41
C LYS A 195 -2.75 1.20 23.73
N GLU A 196 -3.71 1.84 23.07
CA GLU A 196 -4.14 3.22 23.35
C GLU A 196 -4.64 3.39 24.79
N ARG A 197 -5.22 2.34 25.40
CA ARG A 197 -5.65 2.37 26.81
C ARG A 197 -4.48 2.27 27.79
N GLU A 198 -3.41 1.57 27.40
CA GLU A 198 -2.21 1.38 28.22
C GLU A 198 -1.25 2.56 28.12
N ASP A 199 -1.16 3.18 26.93
CA ASP A 199 -0.35 4.36 26.65
C ASP A 199 -1.16 5.32 25.76
N PRO A 200 -1.79 6.37 26.32
CA PRO A 200 -2.60 7.34 25.57
C PRO A 200 -1.80 8.13 24.51
N ASN A 201 -0.47 8.12 24.60
CA ASN A 201 0.42 8.74 23.61
C ASN A 201 0.90 7.74 22.55
N GLY A 202 0.70 6.44 22.78
CA GLY A 202 0.83 5.38 21.78
C GLY A 202 -0.50 5.13 21.07
N GLY A 203 -0.49 4.63 19.84
CA GLY A 203 -1.70 4.08 19.22
C GLY A 203 -2.35 4.91 18.11
N LYS A 204 -1.95 6.17 17.88
CA LYS A 204 -2.45 6.97 16.75
C LYS A 204 -1.83 6.56 15.40
N GLU A 205 -1.55 5.27 15.16
CA GLU A 205 -0.82 4.85 13.98
C GLU A 205 -1.67 4.80 12.70
N PHE A 206 -2.88 4.24 12.73
CA PHE A 206 -3.74 4.08 11.55
C PHE A 206 -5.23 4.29 11.89
N SER A 207 -6.07 4.51 10.86
CA SER A 207 -7.52 4.74 11.01
C SER A 207 -8.25 3.59 11.71
N ASP A 208 -9.43 3.87 12.27
CA ASP A 208 -10.36 2.85 12.76
C ASP A 208 -11.19 2.22 11.64
N ASP A 209 -11.14 2.82 10.45
CA ASP A 209 -11.86 2.41 9.25
C ASP A 209 -10.88 2.03 8.13
N CYS A 210 -11.35 1.17 7.24
CA CYS A 210 -10.61 0.75 6.06
C CYS A 210 -11.48 0.84 4.81
N ILE A 211 -10.80 0.95 3.67
CA ILE A 211 -11.40 0.76 2.34
C ILE A 211 -10.82 -0.53 1.79
N VAL A 212 -11.67 -1.37 1.19
CA VAL A 212 -11.25 -2.57 0.48
C VAL A 212 -11.60 -2.43 -1.00
N LYS A 213 -10.61 -2.60 -1.87
CA LYS A 213 -10.79 -2.64 -3.32
C LYS A 213 -10.20 -3.91 -3.89
N SER A 214 -10.88 -4.49 -4.88
CA SER A 214 -10.33 -5.58 -5.66
C SER A 214 -9.84 -5.10 -7.03
N VAL A 215 -8.95 -5.85 -7.67
CA VAL A 215 -8.47 -5.53 -9.01
C VAL A 215 -9.61 -5.68 -10.04
N MET A 216 -10.52 -6.63 -9.83
CA MET A 216 -11.59 -6.99 -10.77
C MET A 216 -12.94 -6.28 -10.56
N ASP A 217 -13.18 -5.66 -9.39
CA ASP A 217 -14.42 -4.91 -9.07
C ASP A 217 -14.61 -3.61 -9.90
#